data_AF-A0A2M7DFY0-F1
#
_entry.id   AF-A0A2M7DFY0-F1
#
_cell.length_a   1.000
_cell.length_b   1.000
_cell.length_c   1.000
_cell.angle_alpha   90.00
_cell.angle_beta   90.00
_cell.angle_gamma   90.00
#
_symmetry.space_group_name_H-M   'P 1'
#
loop_
_entity.id
_entity.type
_entity.pdbx_description
1 polymer ?
#
loop_
_entity_poly.entity_id
_entity_poly.type
_entity_poly.pdbx_seq_one_letter_code
_entity_poly.pdbx_strand_id
1 'polypeptide(L)'
;MVEGEVFADSGEDVESVQIFNLSTSKGTLANKEGKFTLAVSLSDTLFVSALQFEKVTIVITLEHYVSKKMKVALKNTTNELDAIVLKRHSLSGNIAQDAKNIKTEAPISAVTLGIMNVEIIPLTQSERKLYTATTGILDPIINGLSGKTKMLKAHIELDKEKRRIERILESFPESYITQELKIDADAVYDFLYFCEAQPSFSSIINKENLQILQFLKSRAEEYKKVKTEEK
;
A
#
# COMPACT_ATOMS: atom_id res chain seq x y z
N MET A 1 48.90 41.96 -7.87
CA MET A 1 47.52 42.00 -7.34
C MET A 1 46.60 42.31 -8.50
N VAL A 2 45.52 41.56 -8.62
CA VAL A 2 44.47 41.76 -9.61
C VAL A 2 43.20 42.13 -8.86
N GLU A 3 42.49 43.11 -9.38
CA GLU A 3 41.18 43.54 -8.93
C GLU A 3 40.13 42.87 -9.82
N GLY A 4 39.20 42.16 -9.20
CA GLY A 4 38.15 41.45 -9.90
C GLY A 4 36.76 41.87 -9.42
N GLU A 5 35.79 41.71 -10.29
CA GLU A 5 34.37 41.91 -10.02
C GLU A 5 33.60 40.64 -10.40
N VAL A 6 32.88 40.07 -9.44
CA VAL A 6 31.90 39.01 -9.67
C VAL A 6 30.52 39.63 -9.86
N PHE A 7 29.76 39.15 -10.82
CA PHE A 7 28.38 39.56 -11.05
C PHE A 7 27.50 38.34 -11.32
N ALA A 8 26.27 38.37 -10.82
CA ALA A 8 25.27 37.34 -11.09
C ALA A 8 24.36 37.81 -12.24
N ASP A 9 24.08 36.93 -13.20
CA ASP A 9 23.18 37.24 -14.33
C ASP A 9 21.75 37.55 -13.86
N SER A 10 21.35 37.06 -12.68
CA SER A 10 20.03 37.23 -12.05
C SER A 10 19.84 38.55 -11.28
N GLY A 11 20.91 39.33 -11.07
CA GLY A 11 20.87 40.53 -10.23
C GLY A 11 20.80 40.26 -8.72
N GLU A 12 21.11 39.02 -8.30
CA GLU A 12 21.16 38.60 -6.90
C GLU A 12 22.45 39.08 -6.20
N ASP A 13 22.39 39.21 -4.87
CA ASP A 13 23.53 39.61 -4.05
C ASP A 13 24.68 38.60 -4.16
N VAL A 14 25.82 39.07 -4.66
CA VAL A 14 27.08 38.30 -4.79
C VAL A 14 27.97 38.41 -3.54
N GLU A 15 27.38 38.79 -2.40
CA GLU A 15 28.09 38.87 -1.12
C GLU A 15 28.54 37.46 -0.68
N SER A 16 29.76 37.36 -0.12
CA SER A 16 30.33 36.10 0.40
C SER A 16 30.73 35.04 -0.64
N VAL A 17 30.91 35.43 -1.91
CA VAL A 17 31.57 34.56 -2.90
C VAL A 17 33.03 34.34 -2.50
N GLN A 18 33.47 33.09 -2.48
CA GLN A 18 34.84 32.70 -2.18
C GLN A 18 35.65 32.63 -3.47
N ILE A 19 36.79 33.30 -3.49
CA ILE A 19 37.75 33.25 -4.59
C ILE A 19 39.03 32.63 -4.05
N PHE A 20 39.45 31.52 -4.65
CA PHE A 20 40.61 30.76 -4.22
C PHE A 20 41.59 30.56 -5.38
N ASN A 21 42.86 30.88 -5.19
CA ASN A 21 43.91 30.54 -6.13
C ASN A 21 44.43 29.13 -5.83
N LEU A 22 44.12 28.18 -6.70
CA LEU A 22 44.51 26.77 -6.55
C LEU A 22 46.03 26.57 -6.65
N SER A 23 46.74 27.42 -7.39
CA SER A 23 48.19 27.34 -7.56
C SER A 23 48.96 27.79 -6.32
N THR A 24 48.43 28.79 -5.60
CA THR A 24 49.12 29.40 -4.43
C THR A 24 48.45 29.11 -3.10
N SER A 25 47.32 28.41 -3.10
CA SER A 25 46.48 28.09 -1.94
C SER A 25 46.05 29.32 -1.12
N LYS A 26 45.92 30.48 -1.76
CA LYS A 26 45.48 31.74 -1.14
C LYS A 26 44.07 32.09 -1.60
N GLY A 27 43.23 32.51 -0.68
CA GLY A 27 41.86 32.91 -0.97
C GLY A 27 41.49 34.30 -0.44
N THR A 28 40.41 34.85 -0.98
CA THR A 28 39.77 36.09 -0.55
C THR A 28 38.25 35.97 -0.69
N LEU A 29 37.52 36.90 -0.08
CA LEU A 29 36.06 37.00 -0.17
C LEU A 29 35.69 38.25 -0.99
N ALA A 30 34.66 38.12 -1.82
CA ALA A 30 34.05 39.28 -2.46
C ALA A 30 33.28 40.13 -1.43
N ASN A 31 33.36 41.45 -1.59
CA ASN A 31 32.57 42.39 -0.78
C ASN A 31 31.11 42.47 -1.27
N LYS A 32 30.29 43.32 -0.62
CA LYS A 32 28.88 43.55 -0.98
C LYS A 32 28.65 44.01 -2.42
N GLU A 33 29.64 44.66 -3.03
CA GLU A 33 29.58 45.12 -4.41
C GLU A 33 30.17 44.07 -5.39
N GLY A 34 30.49 42.86 -4.94
CA GLY A 34 31.09 41.81 -5.78
C GLY A 34 32.58 42.03 -6.09
N LYS A 35 33.24 43.01 -5.46
CA LYS A 35 34.65 43.33 -5.73
C LYS A 35 35.58 42.51 -4.83
N PHE A 36 36.69 42.06 -5.40
CA PHE A 36 37.73 41.34 -4.68
C PHE A 36 39.13 41.71 -5.18
N THR A 37 40.13 41.53 -4.31
CA THR A 37 41.54 41.73 -4.65
C THR A 37 42.34 40.50 -4.22
N LEU A 38 43.10 39.94 -5.16
CA LEU A 38 43.94 38.75 -4.91
C LEU A 38 45.30 38.87 -5.61
N ALA A 39 46.34 38.33 -4.99
CA ALA A 39 47.66 38.20 -5.62
C ALA A 39 47.67 36.94 -6.51
N VAL A 40 47.95 37.12 -7.80
CA VAL A 40 47.97 36.06 -8.81
C VAL A 40 49.17 36.22 -9.74
N SER A 41 49.65 35.11 -10.28
CA SER A 41 50.70 35.03 -11.29
C SER A 41 50.12 34.60 -12.64
N LEU A 42 50.89 34.79 -13.72
CA LEU A 42 50.53 34.29 -15.03
C LEU A 42 50.36 32.76 -14.99
N SER A 43 49.29 32.25 -15.62
CA SER A 43 48.93 30.81 -15.63
C SER A 43 48.46 30.23 -14.29
N ASP A 44 48.18 31.07 -13.28
CA ASP A 44 47.48 30.61 -12.08
C ASP A 44 46.03 30.23 -12.38
N THR A 45 45.50 29.27 -11.61
CA THR A 45 44.09 28.88 -11.70
C THR A 45 43.31 29.42 -10.51
N LEU A 46 42.30 30.23 -10.79
CA LEU A 46 41.34 30.71 -9.82
C LEU A 46 40.10 29.82 -9.81
N PHE A 47 39.62 29.54 -8.61
CA PHE A 47 38.42 28.80 -8.34
C PHE A 47 37.46 29.71 -7.57
N VAL A 48 36.28 29.91 -8.14
CA VAL A 48 35.22 30.75 -7.57
C VAL A 48 34.08 29.85 -7.13
N SER A 49 33.69 29.95 -5.87
CA SER A 49 32.65 29.11 -5.29
C SER A 49 31.77 29.86 -4.30
N ALA A 50 30.48 29.58 -4.37
CA ALA A 50 29.47 30.06 -3.44
C ALA A 50 28.34 29.03 -3.35
N LEU A 51 27.56 29.06 -2.26
CA LEU A 51 26.50 28.07 -2.03
C LEU A 51 25.38 28.16 -3.09
N GLN A 52 25.11 29.36 -3.57
CA GLN A 52 23.97 29.70 -4.43
C GLN A 52 24.31 29.62 -5.93
N PHE A 53 25.59 29.53 -6.27
CA PHE A 53 26.07 29.62 -7.64
C PHE A 53 26.86 28.37 -8.06
N GLU A 54 26.87 28.08 -9.36
CA GLU A 54 27.74 27.08 -9.94
C GLU A 54 29.21 27.45 -9.73
N LYS A 55 30.05 26.43 -9.52
CA LYS A 55 31.49 26.59 -9.33
C LYS A 55 32.14 26.95 -10.66
N VAL A 56 32.93 28.02 -10.68
CA VAL A 56 33.62 28.50 -11.89
C VAL A 56 35.13 28.41 -11.69
N THR A 57 35.83 27.86 -12.69
CA THR A 57 37.30 27.80 -12.72
C THR A 57 37.82 28.65 -13.86
N ILE A 58 38.78 29.53 -13.57
CA ILE A 58 39.33 30.51 -14.52
C ILE A 58 40.85 30.44 -14.50
N VAL A 59 41.47 30.38 -15.67
CA VAL A 59 42.93 30.47 -15.81
C VAL A 59 43.34 31.92 -16.10
N ILE A 60 44.35 32.41 -15.38
CA ILE A 60 44.87 33.77 -15.56
C ILE A 60 45.66 33.85 -16.87
N THR A 61 45.10 34.58 -17.83
CA THR A 61 45.73 34.90 -19.12
C THR A 61 46.62 36.15 -19.01
N LEU A 62 47.44 36.39 -20.03
CA LEU A 62 48.31 37.57 -20.10
C LEU A 62 47.49 38.88 -20.04
N GLU A 63 46.30 38.90 -20.63
CA GLU A 63 45.39 40.04 -20.62
C GLU A 63 44.90 40.37 -19.21
N HIS A 64 44.50 39.37 -18.42
CA HIS A 64 44.10 39.56 -17.02
C HIS A 64 45.27 40.05 -16.15
N TYR A 65 46.48 39.56 -16.43
CA TYR A 65 47.69 39.94 -15.69
C TYR A 65 48.13 41.39 -15.99
N VAL A 66 48.06 41.82 -17.26
CA VAL A 66 48.45 43.18 -17.68
C VAL A 66 47.39 44.21 -17.32
N SER A 67 46.11 43.93 -17.60
CA SER A 67 45.00 44.86 -17.30
C SER A 67 44.74 45.00 -15.80
N LYS A 68 45.18 44.02 -14.99
CA LYS A 68 44.89 43.89 -13.55
C LYS A 68 43.41 43.93 -13.22
N LYS A 69 42.54 43.71 -14.21
CA LYS A 69 41.08 43.74 -14.08
C LYS A 69 40.50 42.43 -14.58
N MET A 70 39.49 41.93 -13.88
CA MET A 70 38.80 40.70 -14.26
C MET A 70 37.31 40.83 -13.95
N LYS A 71 36.48 40.23 -14.79
CA LYS A 71 35.04 40.14 -14.60
C LYS A 71 34.61 38.69 -14.67
N VAL A 72 33.80 38.24 -13.72
CA VAL A 72 33.35 36.85 -13.62
C VAL A 72 31.84 36.80 -13.50
N ALA A 73 31.18 36.16 -14.46
CA ALA A 73 29.75 35.89 -14.42
C ALA A 73 29.46 34.61 -13.61
N LEU A 74 28.54 34.70 -12.66
CA LEU A 74 28.07 33.57 -11.86
C LEU A 74 26.67 33.16 -12.29
N LYS A 75 26.44 31.84 -12.38
CA LYS A 75 25.14 31.25 -12.71
C LYS A 75 24.57 30.57 -11.47
N ASN A 76 23.26 30.66 -11.27
CA ASN A 76 22.59 30.03 -10.13
C ASN A 76 22.64 28.51 -10.23
N THR A 77 22.97 27.85 -9.12
CA THR A 77 22.92 26.39 -9.03
C THR A 77 21.47 25.96 -8.83
N THR A 78 20.90 25.23 -9.79
CA THR A 78 19.61 24.55 -9.59
C THR A 78 19.89 23.19 -8.99
N ASN A 79 19.66 23.03 -7.68
CA ASN A 79 19.78 21.73 -7.03
C ASN A 79 18.53 20.90 -7.32
N GLU A 80 18.55 20.11 -8.39
CA GLU A 80 17.57 19.04 -8.56
C GLU A 80 17.96 17.87 -7.66
N LEU A 81 17.08 17.53 -6.72
CA LEU A 81 17.25 16.36 -5.85
C LEU A 81 16.82 15.10 -6.63
N ASP A 82 17.71 14.12 -6.76
CA ASP A 82 17.34 12.80 -7.26
C ASP A 82 16.29 12.16 -6.32
N ALA A 83 15.11 11.88 -6.85
CA ALA A 83 14.04 11.25 -6.10
C ALA A 83 14.38 9.78 -5.81
N ILE A 84 14.85 9.48 -4.60
CA ILE A 84 15.04 8.10 -4.15
C ILE A 84 13.69 7.57 -3.63
N VAL A 85 13.05 6.69 -4.40
CA VAL A 85 11.83 6.00 -3.96
C VAL A 85 12.22 4.87 -3.00
N LEU A 86 12.17 5.15 -1.70
CA LEU A 86 12.30 4.14 -0.65
C LEU A 86 11.04 3.26 -0.63
N LYS A 87 11.06 2.14 -1.37
CA LYS A 87 10.00 1.11 -1.26
C LYS A 87 10.15 0.41 0.09
N ARG A 88 9.19 0.61 1.00
CA ARG A 88 9.16 -0.06 2.32
C ARG A 88 9.09 -1.58 2.22
N HIS A 89 8.62 -2.10 1.07
CA HIS A 89 8.48 -3.52 0.80
C HIS A 89 8.79 -3.83 -0.67
N SER A 90 9.44 -4.96 -0.93
CA SER A 90 9.68 -5.50 -2.27
C SER A 90 8.43 -6.23 -2.78
N LEU A 91 7.34 -5.48 -2.98
CA LEU A 91 6.16 -6.01 -3.64
C LEU A 91 6.47 -6.18 -5.13
N SER A 92 6.28 -7.40 -5.64
CA SER A 92 6.45 -7.71 -7.06
C SER A 92 5.34 -7.09 -7.91
N GLY A 93 4.24 -6.67 -7.28
CA GLY A 93 3.03 -6.19 -7.95
C GLY A 93 2.09 -7.32 -8.37
N ASN A 94 2.49 -8.58 -8.13
CA ASN A 94 1.64 -9.74 -8.30
C ASN A 94 1.11 -10.19 -6.93
N ILE A 95 -0.16 -9.91 -6.66
CA ILE A 95 -0.82 -10.22 -5.37
C ILE A 95 -0.68 -11.71 -5.00
N ALA A 96 -0.81 -12.64 -5.96
CA ALA A 96 -0.74 -14.06 -5.68
C ALA A 96 0.68 -14.53 -5.28
N GLN A 97 1.70 -13.82 -5.76
CA GLN A 97 3.10 -14.06 -5.39
C GLN A 97 3.46 -13.35 -4.08
N ASP A 98 2.98 -12.12 -3.92
CA ASP A 98 3.26 -11.28 -2.75
C ASP A 98 2.56 -11.82 -1.48
N ALA A 99 1.35 -12.38 -1.61
CA ALA A 99 0.62 -13.00 -0.51
C ALA A 99 1.38 -14.17 0.13
N LYS A 100 2.13 -14.95 -0.68
CA LYS A 100 2.94 -16.08 -0.18
C LYS A 100 4.15 -15.63 0.64
N ASN A 101 4.60 -14.41 0.45
CA ASN A 101 5.76 -13.85 1.15
C ASN A 101 5.37 -13.20 2.49
N ILE A 102 4.08 -13.15 2.82
CA ILE A 102 3.59 -12.64 4.10
C ILE A 102 3.85 -13.70 5.18
N LYS A 103 4.67 -13.36 6.17
CA LYS A 103 4.83 -14.18 7.38
C LYS A 103 3.56 -14.06 8.22
N THR A 104 2.73 -15.10 8.21
CA THR A 104 1.59 -15.23 9.12
C THR A 104 1.93 -16.19 10.25
N GLU A 105 1.65 -15.82 11.49
CA GLU A 105 1.71 -16.75 12.62
C GLU A 105 0.36 -17.47 12.75
N ALA A 106 0.39 -18.78 12.99
CA ALA A 106 -0.83 -19.53 13.25
C ALA A 106 -1.46 -19.05 14.58
N PRO A 107 -2.80 -18.95 14.66
CA PRO A 107 -3.45 -18.55 15.90
C PRO A 107 -3.10 -19.53 17.04
N ILE A 108 -2.67 -18.96 18.16
CA ILE A 108 -2.32 -19.73 19.35
C ILE A 108 -3.62 -20.23 20.00
N SER A 109 -3.78 -21.55 20.08
CA SER A 109 -4.89 -22.20 20.77
C SER A 109 -4.36 -23.25 21.76
N ALA A 110 -5.19 -23.66 22.71
CA ALA A 110 -4.85 -24.75 23.65
C ALA A 110 -4.58 -26.10 22.93
N VAL A 111 -5.13 -26.30 21.73
CA VAL A 111 -4.82 -27.44 20.86
C VAL A 111 -3.44 -27.26 20.23
N THR A 112 -3.14 -26.07 19.68
CA THR A 112 -1.83 -25.73 19.09
C THR A 112 -0.69 -25.81 20.11
N LEU A 113 -0.99 -25.56 21.39
CA LEU A 113 -0.05 -25.67 22.52
C LEU A 113 0.08 -27.08 23.10
N GLY A 114 -0.65 -28.08 22.58
CA GLY A 114 -0.61 -29.46 23.06
C GLY A 114 -1.25 -29.67 24.45
N ILE A 115 -2.03 -28.71 24.93
CA ILE A 115 -2.71 -28.78 26.24
C ILE A 115 -3.97 -29.68 26.15
N MET A 116 -4.60 -29.73 24.97
CA MET A 116 -5.75 -30.61 24.70
C MET A 116 -5.46 -31.53 23.51
N ASN A 117 -5.79 -32.82 23.65
CA ASN A 117 -5.58 -33.82 22.59
C ASN A 117 -6.69 -33.84 21.52
N VAL A 118 -7.78 -33.09 21.70
CA VAL A 118 -8.92 -33.07 20.77
C VAL A 118 -9.51 -31.66 20.75
N GLU A 119 -9.67 -31.11 19.54
CA GLU A 119 -10.52 -29.96 19.31
C GLU A 119 -11.98 -30.40 19.49
N ILE A 120 -12.53 -30.22 20.69
CA ILE A 120 -13.95 -30.53 20.94
C ILE A 120 -14.76 -29.43 20.27
N ILE A 121 -15.26 -29.70 19.06
CA ILE A 121 -16.22 -28.82 18.40
C ILE A 121 -17.57 -29.01 19.13
N PRO A 122 -18.05 -28.01 19.89
CA PRO A 122 -19.30 -28.16 20.62
C PRO A 122 -20.46 -28.29 19.64
N LEU A 123 -21.25 -29.37 19.78
CA LEU A 123 -22.48 -29.55 19.01
C LEU A 123 -23.42 -28.35 19.22
N THR A 124 -24.03 -27.90 18.15
CA THR A 124 -25.10 -26.89 18.18
C THR A 124 -26.33 -27.41 18.92
N GLN A 125 -27.23 -26.52 19.34
CA GLN A 125 -28.45 -26.94 20.04
C GLN A 125 -29.28 -27.95 19.21
N SER A 126 -29.40 -27.71 17.91
CA SER A 126 -30.11 -28.59 16.97
C SER A 126 -29.43 -29.95 16.82
N GLU A 127 -28.10 -29.97 16.71
CA GLU A 127 -27.32 -31.22 16.64
C GLU A 127 -27.37 -32.02 17.94
N ARG A 128 -27.34 -31.35 19.11
CA ARG A 128 -27.53 -32.03 20.41
C ARG A 128 -28.91 -32.68 20.50
N LYS A 129 -29.96 -31.99 20.05
CA LYS A 129 -31.32 -32.53 20.00
C LYS A 129 -31.42 -33.74 19.07
N LEU A 130 -30.78 -33.69 17.89
CA LEU A 130 -30.74 -34.84 16.98
C LEU A 130 -29.95 -36.01 17.57
N TYR A 131 -28.82 -35.74 18.22
CA TYR A 131 -28.02 -36.76 18.91
C TYR A 131 -28.87 -37.50 19.95
N THR A 132 -29.52 -36.77 20.87
CA THR A 132 -30.43 -37.39 21.86
C THR A 132 -31.57 -38.16 21.20
N ALA A 133 -32.14 -37.67 20.09
CA ALA A 133 -33.22 -38.35 19.39
C ALA A 133 -32.79 -39.66 18.70
N THR A 134 -31.49 -39.90 18.52
CA THR A 134 -30.92 -41.02 17.74
C THR A 134 -30.04 -41.98 18.54
N THR A 135 -29.70 -41.69 19.80
CA THR A 135 -28.77 -42.51 20.60
C THR A 135 -29.42 -43.28 21.76
N GLY A 136 -30.67 -43.00 22.11
CA GLY A 136 -31.40 -43.77 23.12
C GLY A 136 -31.77 -45.19 22.67
N ILE A 137 -32.13 -46.05 23.62
CA ILE A 137 -32.50 -47.46 23.34
C ILE A 137 -33.82 -47.55 22.54
N LEU A 138 -34.80 -46.71 22.88
CA LEU A 138 -36.12 -46.68 22.23
C LEU A 138 -36.38 -45.38 21.45
N ASP A 139 -35.60 -44.33 21.73
CA ASP A 139 -35.76 -43.00 21.13
C ASP A 139 -35.70 -43.01 19.59
N PRO A 140 -34.78 -43.72 18.91
CA PRO A 140 -34.71 -43.71 17.44
C PRO A 140 -35.96 -44.28 16.78
N ILE A 141 -36.56 -45.31 17.40
CA ILE A 141 -37.76 -45.99 16.90
C ILE A 141 -38.98 -45.06 17.06
N ILE A 142 -39.16 -44.51 18.26
CA ILE A 142 -40.28 -43.61 18.58
C ILE A 142 -40.18 -42.30 17.77
N ASN A 143 -38.97 -41.74 17.66
CA ASN A 143 -38.72 -40.48 16.94
C ASN A 143 -38.73 -40.65 15.42
N GLY A 144 -38.40 -41.86 14.93
CA GLY A 144 -38.55 -42.23 13.52
C GLY A 144 -40.01 -42.31 13.09
N LEU A 145 -40.86 -42.95 13.90
CA LEU A 145 -42.30 -43.08 13.65
C LEU A 145 -43.04 -41.74 13.77
N SER A 146 -42.69 -40.91 14.74
CA SER A 146 -43.30 -39.58 14.92
C SER A 146 -42.78 -38.52 13.93
N GLY A 147 -41.77 -38.83 13.12
CA GLY A 147 -41.17 -37.88 12.16
C GLY A 147 -40.26 -36.81 12.79
N LYS A 148 -40.06 -36.84 14.11
CA LYS A 148 -39.21 -35.87 14.85
C LYS A 148 -37.77 -35.87 14.35
N THR A 149 -37.22 -37.03 14.00
CA THR A 149 -35.86 -37.13 13.43
C THR A 149 -35.76 -36.41 12.08
N LYS A 150 -36.78 -36.50 11.23
CA LYS A 150 -36.82 -35.81 9.93
C LYS A 150 -36.90 -34.29 10.12
N MET A 151 -37.72 -33.82 11.05
CA MET A 151 -37.83 -32.41 11.42
C MET A 151 -36.50 -31.84 11.94
N LEU A 152 -35.83 -32.56 12.85
CA LEU A 152 -34.55 -32.12 13.43
C LEU A 152 -33.43 -32.04 12.37
N LYS A 153 -33.37 -33.00 11.44
CA LYS A 153 -32.44 -32.93 10.31
C LYS A 153 -32.70 -31.72 9.43
N ALA A 154 -33.96 -31.41 9.11
CA ALA A 154 -34.30 -30.23 8.34
C ALA A 154 -33.87 -28.92 9.05
N HIS A 155 -34.06 -28.84 10.36
CA HIS A 155 -33.58 -27.70 11.16
C HIS A 155 -32.06 -27.52 11.08
N ILE A 156 -31.31 -28.61 11.15
CA ILE A 156 -29.84 -28.56 11.05
C ILE A 156 -29.41 -28.07 9.67
N GLU A 157 -30.08 -28.47 8.59
CA GLU A 157 -29.77 -27.96 7.26
C GLU A 157 -30.06 -26.46 7.14
N LEU A 158 -31.19 -25.97 7.66
CA LEU A 158 -31.50 -24.54 7.71
C LEU A 158 -30.47 -23.76 8.55
N ASP A 159 -30.03 -24.30 9.68
CA ASP A 159 -29.01 -23.69 10.53
C ASP A 159 -27.65 -23.59 9.78
N LYS A 160 -27.32 -24.59 8.95
CA LYS A 160 -26.11 -24.56 8.11
C LYS A 160 -26.21 -23.51 7.02
N GLU A 161 -27.35 -23.39 6.35
CA GLU A 161 -27.60 -22.35 5.34
C GLU A 161 -27.39 -20.96 5.94
N LYS A 162 -28.05 -20.66 7.08
CA LYS A 162 -27.88 -19.38 7.79
C LYS A 162 -26.42 -19.07 8.12
N ARG A 163 -25.68 -20.05 8.65
CA ARG A 163 -24.24 -19.87 8.97
C ARG A 163 -23.40 -19.55 7.75
N ARG A 164 -23.72 -20.09 6.57
CA ARG A 164 -23.01 -19.75 5.33
C ARG A 164 -23.24 -18.29 4.98
N ILE A 165 -24.48 -17.82 5.06
CA ILE A 165 -24.83 -16.42 4.80
C ILE A 165 -24.15 -15.48 5.82
N GLU A 166 -24.21 -15.82 7.12
CA GLU A 166 -23.56 -15.05 8.19
C GLU A 166 -22.05 -14.94 7.98
N ARG A 167 -21.37 -16.02 7.58
CA ARG A 167 -19.93 -15.99 7.29
C ARG A 167 -19.58 -15.04 6.14
N ILE A 168 -20.44 -14.92 5.13
CA ILE A 168 -20.23 -13.93 4.07
C ILE A 168 -20.36 -12.53 4.66
N LEU A 169 -21.37 -12.27 5.48
CA LEU A 169 -21.62 -10.97 6.07
C LEU A 169 -20.54 -10.54 7.08
N GLU A 170 -19.88 -11.48 7.76
CA GLU A 170 -18.70 -11.21 8.61
C GLU A 170 -17.52 -10.65 7.80
N SER A 171 -17.28 -11.19 6.60
CA SER A 171 -16.20 -10.74 5.71
C SER A 171 -16.61 -9.58 4.78
N PHE A 172 -17.90 -9.50 4.43
CA PHE A 172 -18.50 -8.55 3.49
C PHE A 172 -19.80 -8.03 4.08
N PRO A 173 -19.74 -7.01 4.95
CA PRO A 173 -20.92 -6.47 5.62
C PRO A 173 -21.99 -5.99 4.63
N GLU A 174 -23.24 -5.91 5.06
CA GLU A 174 -24.36 -5.43 4.23
C GLU A 174 -24.09 -4.06 3.60
N SER A 175 -23.34 -3.19 4.28
CA SER A 175 -22.90 -1.90 3.74
C SER A 175 -22.05 -2.04 2.49
N TYR A 176 -21.19 -3.06 2.40
CA TYR A 176 -20.42 -3.34 1.19
C TYR A 176 -21.34 -3.78 0.05
N ILE A 177 -22.28 -4.69 0.32
CA ILE A 177 -23.22 -5.18 -0.70
C ILE A 177 -24.08 -4.04 -1.24
N THR A 178 -24.58 -3.17 -0.35
CA THR A 178 -25.43 -2.04 -0.75
C THR A 178 -24.65 -0.94 -1.46
N GLN A 179 -23.48 -0.56 -0.94
CA GLN A 179 -22.74 0.59 -1.48
C GLN A 179 -21.87 0.23 -2.68
N GLU A 180 -21.19 -0.92 -2.67
CA GLU A 180 -20.25 -1.32 -3.73
C GLU A 180 -20.95 -2.15 -4.81
N LEU A 181 -21.78 -3.12 -4.41
CA LEU A 181 -22.50 -3.96 -5.37
C LEU A 181 -23.80 -3.32 -5.85
N LYS A 182 -24.23 -2.20 -5.26
CA LYS A 182 -25.46 -1.46 -5.65
C LYS A 182 -26.70 -2.35 -5.62
N ILE A 183 -26.84 -3.15 -4.57
CA ILE A 183 -28.03 -3.96 -4.30
C ILE A 183 -28.82 -3.28 -3.19
N ASP A 184 -30.12 -3.11 -3.38
CA ASP A 184 -30.98 -2.46 -2.39
C ASP A 184 -30.94 -3.21 -1.04
N ALA A 185 -31.07 -2.48 0.06
CA ALA A 185 -30.94 -3.05 1.41
C ALA A 185 -31.97 -4.15 1.70
N ASP A 186 -33.18 -4.02 1.16
CA ASP A 186 -34.25 -5.02 1.25
C ASP A 186 -33.94 -6.29 0.43
N ALA A 187 -33.09 -6.19 -0.59
CA ALA A 187 -32.74 -7.29 -1.49
C ALA A 187 -31.41 -7.97 -1.14
N VAL A 188 -30.72 -7.56 -0.06
CA VAL A 188 -29.40 -8.12 0.31
C VAL A 188 -29.49 -9.61 0.58
N TYR A 189 -30.44 -10.06 1.40
CA TYR A 189 -30.61 -11.47 1.71
C TYR A 189 -31.06 -12.27 0.49
N ASP A 190 -31.98 -11.72 -0.32
CA ASP A 190 -32.41 -12.35 -1.58
C ASP A 190 -31.24 -12.57 -2.54
N PHE A 191 -30.34 -11.59 -2.64
CA PHE A 191 -29.11 -11.72 -3.42
C PHE A 191 -28.17 -12.79 -2.87
N LEU A 192 -28.01 -12.88 -1.54
CA LEU A 192 -27.16 -13.90 -0.93
C LEU A 192 -27.74 -15.31 -1.12
N TYR A 193 -29.06 -15.47 -1.06
CA TYR A 193 -29.73 -16.73 -1.41
C TYR A 193 -29.60 -17.07 -2.89
N PHE A 194 -29.69 -16.07 -3.78
CA PHE A 194 -29.40 -16.27 -5.21
C PHE A 194 -27.96 -16.75 -5.45
N CYS A 195 -27.00 -16.24 -4.67
CA CYS A 195 -25.62 -16.71 -4.69
C CYS A 195 -25.51 -18.15 -4.16
N GLU A 196 -26.19 -18.47 -3.06
CA GLU A 196 -26.15 -19.80 -2.41
C GLU A 196 -26.72 -20.90 -3.31
N ALA A 197 -27.73 -20.60 -4.12
CA ALA A 197 -28.31 -21.54 -5.07
C ALA A 197 -27.34 -22.05 -6.14
N GLN A 198 -26.17 -21.42 -6.31
CA GLN A 198 -25.18 -21.83 -7.29
C GLN A 198 -24.41 -23.08 -6.84
N PRO A 199 -24.23 -24.10 -7.70
CA PRO A 199 -23.47 -25.31 -7.35
C PRO A 199 -22.03 -25.03 -6.91
N SER A 200 -21.44 -23.94 -7.42
CA SER A 200 -20.07 -23.53 -7.08
C SER A 200 -19.94 -22.82 -5.73
N PHE A 201 -21.05 -22.36 -5.13
CA PHE A 201 -21.04 -21.51 -3.94
C PHE A 201 -20.28 -22.14 -2.76
N SER A 202 -20.59 -23.39 -2.43
CA SER A 202 -19.95 -24.12 -1.32
C SER A 202 -18.43 -24.29 -1.52
N SER A 203 -17.97 -24.37 -2.78
CA SER A 203 -16.54 -24.47 -3.08
C SER A 203 -15.80 -23.14 -2.98
N ILE A 204 -16.53 -22.02 -3.10
CA ILE A 204 -15.97 -20.67 -3.13
C ILE A 204 -15.96 -20.05 -1.74
N ILE A 205 -17.01 -20.27 -0.94
CA ILE A 205 -17.14 -19.68 0.40
C ILE A 205 -16.10 -20.18 1.41
N ASN A 206 -15.41 -21.29 1.10
CA ASN A 206 -14.33 -21.84 1.91
C ASN A 206 -12.93 -21.41 1.41
N LYS A 207 -12.87 -20.50 0.43
CA LYS A 207 -11.62 -19.96 -0.13
C LYS A 207 -11.28 -18.59 0.45
N GLU A 208 -10.16 -18.02 0.01
CA GLU A 208 -9.72 -16.69 0.42
C GLU A 208 -10.72 -15.59 0.04
N ASN A 209 -10.78 -14.53 0.84
CA ASN A 209 -11.71 -13.41 0.69
C ASN A 209 -11.69 -12.79 -0.72
N LEU A 210 -10.53 -12.74 -1.38
CA LEU A 210 -10.45 -12.20 -2.74
C LEU A 210 -11.27 -13.00 -3.75
N GLN A 211 -11.30 -14.32 -3.62
CA GLN A 211 -12.07 -15.20 -4.52
C GLN A 211 -13.57 -15.07 -4.26
N ILE A 212 -13.96 -14.95 -2.98
CA ILE A 212 -15.35 -14.68 -2.58
C ILE A 212 -15.80 -13.33 -3.15
N LEU A 213 -14.97 -12.29 -3.03
CA LEU A 213 -15.25 -10.96 -3.56
C LEU A 213 -15.45 -10.96 -5.08
N GLN A 214 -14.60 -11.66 -5.83
CA GLN A 214 -14.75 -11.79 -7.29
C GLN A 214 -16.05 -12.50 -7.66
N PHE A 215 -16.39 -13.56 -6.93
CA PHE A 215 -17.64 -14.28 -7.12
C PHE A 215 -18.86 -13.40 -6.85
N LEU A 216 -18.91 -12.70 -5.70
CA LEU A 216 -20.01 -11.81 -5.35
C LEU A 216 -20.18 -10.69 -6.39
N LYS A 217 -19.09 -10.11 -6.89
CA LYS A 217 -19.15 -9.10 -7.97
C LYS A 217 -19.74 -9.67 -9.26
N SER A 218 -19.30 -10.85 -9.70
CA SER A 218 -19.88 -11.51 -10.88
C SER A 218 -21.37 -11.80 -10.70
N ARG A 219 -21.77 -12.32 -9.54
CA ARG A 219 -23.18 -12.65 -9.27
C ARG A 219 -24.06 -11.41 -9.15
N ALA A 220 -23.56 -10.32 -8.59
CA ALA A 220 -24.32 -9.08 -8.46
C ALA A 220 -24.78 -8.55 -9.83
N GLU A 221 -23.92 -8.62 -10.84
CA GLU A 221 -24.26 -8.22 -12.21
C GLU A 221 -25.33 -9.13 -12.84
N GLU A 222 -25.29 -10.43 -12.56
CA GLU A 222 -26.33 -11.38 -13.03
C GLU A 222 -27.66 -11.17 -12.32
N TYR A 223 -27.63 -10.99 -10.99
CA TYR A 223 -28.83 -10.78 -10.17
C TYR A 223 -29.59 -9.52 -10.60
N LYS A 224 -28.88 -8.42 -10.89
CA LYS A 224 -29.50 -7.18 -11.40
C LYS A 224 -30.20 -7.38 -12.75
N LYS A 225 -29.64 -8.21 -13.63
CA LYS A 225 -30.26 -8.51 -14.94
C LYS A 225 -31.56 -9.28 -14.77
N VAL A 226 -31.54 -10.35 -13.97
CA VAL A 226 -32.73 -11.15 -13.68
C VAL A 226 -33.85 -10.29 -13.08
N LYS A 227 -33.53 -9.43 -12.09
CA LYS A 227 -34.50 -8.52 -11.45
C LYS A 227 -35.05 -7.44 -12.40
N THR A 228 -34.35 -7.15 -13.50
CA THR A 228 -34.81 -6.20 -14.54
C THR A 228 -35.72 -6.87 -15.57
N GLU A 229 -35.54 -8.16 -15.83
CA GLU A 229 -36.38 -8.95 -16.75
C GLU A 229 -37.73 -9.37 -16.12
N GLU A 230 -37.80 -9.41 -14.79
CA GLU A 230 -39.04 -9.71 -14.05
C GLU A 230 -39.94 -8.48 -13.80
N LYS A 231 -39.52 -7.28 -14.24
CA LYS A 231 -40.30 -6.03 -14.17
C LYS A 231 -40.89 -5.65 -15.53
#